data_AF-A0A5D4T0B2-F1
#
_entry.id   AF-A0A5D4T0B2-F1
#
_cell.length_a   1.000
_cell.length_b   1.000
_cell.length_c   1.000
_cell.angle_alpha   90.00
_cell.angle_beta   90.00
_cell.angle_gamma   90.00
#
_symmetry.space_group_name_H-M   'P 1'
#
loop_
_entity.id
_entity.type
_entity.pdbx_description
1 polymer ?
#
loop_
_entity_poly.entity_id
_entity_poly.type
_entity_poly.pdbx_seq_one_letter_code
_entity_poly.pdbx_strand_id
1 'polypeptide(L)' 'MNMFNKLGLLFAIASIIIVFFHLTSAVLLLSLGLILFAINQLRNKNNIYGYIYLLSGFIFLSATILYY' A
#
# COMPACT_ATOMS: atom_id res chain seq x y z
N MET A 1 -8.73 -15.43 -3.23
CA MET A 1 -8.21 -14.12 -2.79
C MET A 1 -9.27 -13.40 -1.97
N ASN A 2 -8.93 -13.00 -0.74
CA ASN A 2 -9.75 -12.12 0.11
C ASN A 2 -9.95 -10.74 -0.57
N MET A 3 -11.06 -10.06 -0.26
CA MET A 3 -11.37 -8.72 -0.79
C MET A 3 -10.23 -7.73 -0.60
N PHE A 4 -9.59 -7.74 0.58
CA PHE A 4 -8.43 -6.90 0.89
C PHE A 4 -7.25 -7.12 -0.07
N ASN A 5 -6.95 -8.37 -0.44
CA ASN A 5 -5.91 -8.66 -1.42
C ASN A 5 -6.28 -8.20 -2.83
N LYS A 6 -7.56 -8.30 -3.22
CA LYS A 6 -8.02 -7.83 -4.54
C LYS A 6 -7.88 -6.31 -4.65
N LEU A 7 -8.33 -5.58 -3.62
CA LEU A 7 -8.24 -4.12 -3.56
C LEU A 7 -6.78 -3.65 -3.45
N GLY A 8 -5.96 -4.32 -2.63
CA GLY A 8 -4.53 -4.02 -2.52
C GLY A 8 -3.80 -4.20 -3.85
N LEU A 9 -4.10 -5.28 -4.59
CA LEU A 9 -3.55 -5.51 -5.92
C LEU A 9 -4.01 -4.46 -6.93
N LEU A 10 -5.29 -4.10 -6.92
CA LEU A 10 -5.83 -3.06 -7.78
C LEU A 10 -5.10 -1.73 -7.57
N PHE A 11 -4.92 -1.30 -6.31
CA PHE A 11 -4.20 -0.06 -6.00
C PHE A 11 -2.72 -0.14 -6.35
N ALA A 12 -2.06 -1.28 -6.14
CA ALA A 12 -0.67 -1.45 -6.54
C ALA A 12 -0.51 -1.32 -8.07
N ILE A 13 -1.37 -1.97 -8.87
CA ILE A 13 -1.33 -1.87 -10.34
C ILE A 13 -1.65 -0.44 -10.79
N ALA A 14 -2.69 0.18 -10.22
CA ALA A 14 -3.05 1.55 -10.54
C ALA A 14 -1.90 2.53 -10.22
N SER A 15 -1.17 2.31 -9.13
CA SER A 15 -0.03 3.15 -8.75
C SER A 15 1.08 3.12 -9.80
N ILE A 16 1.36 1.96 -10.40
CA ILE A 16 2.37 1.82 -11.47
C ILE A 16 1.97 2.64 -12.70
N ILE A 17 0.68 2.70 -13.04
CA ILE A 17 0.20 3.49 -14.18
C ILE A 17 0.28 4.98 -13.86
N ILE A 18 -0.14 5.37 -12.66
CA ILE A 18 -0.26 6.77 -12.26
C ILE A 18 1.11 7.42 -12.03
N VAL A 19 2.16 6.65 -11.73
CA VAL A 19 3.51 7.18 -11.47
C VAL A 19 4.06 7.99 -12.65
N PHE A 20 3.66 7.66 -13.88
CA PHE A 20 4.07 8.35 -15.10
C PHE A 20 3.40 9.72 -15.28
N PHE A 21 2.34 10.01 -14.53
CA PHE A 21 1.59 11.26 -14.61
C PHE A 21 1.75 12.11 -13.34
N HIS A 22 1.71 11.48 -12.16
CA HIS A 22 1.79 12.19 -10.88
C HIS A 22 2.35 11.29 -9.77
N LEU A 23 3.62 11.48 -9.43
CA LEU A 23 4.36 10.66 -8.46
C LEU A 23 3.66 10.61 -7.10
N THR A 24 3.26 11.75 -6.55
CA THR A 24 2.63 11.85 -5.22
C THR A 24 1.37 11.02 -5.12
N SER A 25 0.50 11.12 -6.15
CA SER A 25 -0.74 10.33 -6.19
C SER A 25 -0.46 8.84 -6.33
N ALA A 26 0.55 8.47 -7.10
CA ALA A 26 0.98 7.08 -7.22
C ALA A 26 1.49 6.52 -5.88
N VAL A 27 2.31 7.26 -5.15
CA VAL A 27 2.84 6.82 -3.85
C VAL A 27 1.74 6.73 -2.79
N LEU A 28 0.75 7.65 -2.79
CA LEU A 28 -0.43 7.54 -1.92
C LEU A 28 -1.23 6.25 -2.21
N LEU A 29 -1.49 5.96 -3.49
CA LEU A 29 -2.17 4.73 -3.90
C LEU A 29 -1.39 3.48 -3.52
N LEU A 30 -0.08 3.48 -3.72
CA LEU A 30 0.79 2.38 -3.29
C LEU A 30 0.70 2.18 -1.77
N SER A 31 0.76 3.26 -1.00
CA SER A 31 0.66 3.23 0.47
C SER A 31 -0.65 2.60 0.95
N LEU A 32 -1.78 2.98 0.33
CA LEU A 32 -3.09 2.37 0.60
C LEU A 32 -3.11 0.88 0.23
N GLY A 33 -2.52 0.50 -0.90
CA GLY A 33 -2.36 -0.89 -1.29
C GLY A 33 -1.58 -1.72 -0.26
N LEU A 34 -0.46 -1.18 0.24
CA LEU A 34 0.35 -1.80 1.28
C LEU A 34 -0.42 -1.98 2.59
N ILE A 35 -1.20 -0.98 3.01
CA ILE A 35 -2.05 -1.08 4.22
C ILE A 35 -3.10 -2.19 4.04
N LEU A 36 -3.72 -2.33 2.86
CA LEU A 36 -4.67 -3.41 2.60
C LEU A 36 -4.01 -4.79 2.62
N PHE A 37 -2.80 -4.93 2.07
CA PHE A 37 -2.03 -6.16 2.17
C PHE A 37 -1.65 -6.48 3.61
N ALA A 38 -1.28 -5.47 4.41
CA ALA A 38 -0.99 -5.63 5.82
C ALA A 38 -2.20 -6.20 6.57
N ILE A 39 -3.39 -5.61 6.38
CA ILE A 39 -4.64 -6.09 6.99
C ILE A 39 -4.89 -7.56 6.62
N ASN A 40 -4.71 -7.93 5.35
CA ASN A 40 -4.91 -9.31 4.93
C ASN A 40 -3.90 -10.27 5.59
N GLN A 41 -2.62 -9.90 5.65
CA GLN A 41 -1.60 -10.76 6.25
C GLN A 41 -1.77 -10.91 7.77
N LEU A 42 -2.12 -9.83 8.47
CA LEU A 42 -2.41 -9.88 9.90
C LEU A 42 -3.63 -10.76 10.20
N ARG A 43 -4.69 -10.69 9.37
CA ARG A 43 -5.86 -11.59 9.49
C ARG A 43 -5.50 -13.06 9.28
N ASN A 44 -4.54 -13.33 8.40
CA ASN A 44 -4.03 -14.68 8.14
C ASN A 44 -2.98 -15.13 9.18
N LYS A 45 -2.81 -14.40 10.29
CA LYS A 45 -1.81 -14.63 11.35
C LYS A 45 -0.36 -14.59 10.85
N ASN A 46 -0.14 -14.04 9.67
CA ASN A 46 1.19 -13.88 9.08
C ASN A 46 1.80 -12.55 9.51
N ASN A 47 2.12 -12.46 10.80
CA ASN A 47 2.42 -11.20 11.48
C ASN A 47 3.65 -10.49 10.90
N ILE A 48 4.70 -11.23 10.54
CA ILE A 48 5.95 -10.66 10.00
C ILE A 48 5.64 -9.85 8.72
N TYR A 49 5.01 -10.47 7.73
CA TYR A 49 4.66 -9.78 6.49
C TYR A 49 3.60 -8.70 6.70
N GLY A 50 2.66 -8.92 7.64
CA GLY A 50 1.71 -7.91 8.06
C GLY A 50 2.37 -6.62 8.52
N TYR A 51 3.33 -6.72 9.45
CA TYR A 51 4.07 -5.55 9.94
C TYR A 51 5.00 -4.94 8.90
N ILE A 52 5.63 -5.73 8.03
CA ILE A 52 6.45 -5.21 6.92
C ILE A 52 5.59 -4.33 5.99
N TYR A 53 4.43 -4.82 5.58
CA TYR A 53 3.52 -4.04 4.72
C TYR A 53 2.97 -2.82 5.43
N LEU A 54 2.61 -2.95 6.71
CA LEU A 54 2.08 -1.84 7.50
C LEU A 54 3.12 -0.71 7.64
N LEU A 55 4.34 -1.07 8.06
CA LEU A 55 5.44 -0.13 8.26
C LEU A 55 5.86 0.52 6.94
N SER A 56 5.99 -0.26 5.86
CA SER A 56 6.26 0.29 4.53
C SER A 56 5.17 1.26 4.09
N GLY A 57 3.89 0.90 4.26
CA GLY A 57 2.76 1.76 3.92
C GLY A 57 2.78 3.09 4.68
N PHE A 58 3.08 3.06 5.98
CA PHE A 58 3.21 4.27 6.80
C PHE A 58 4.42 5.13 6.40
N ILE A 59 5.57 4.54 6.08
CA ILE A 59 6.75 5.28 5.63
C ILE A 59 6.45 6.03 4.33
N PHE A 60 5.87 5.36 3.34
CA PHE A 60 5.51 6.01 2.08
C PHE A 60 4.44 7.08 2.28
N LEU A 61 3.41 6.83 3.08
CA LEU A 61 2.36 7.80 3.37
C LEU A 61 2.94 9.06 4.05
N SER A 62 3.72 8.88 5.12
CA SER A 62 4.31 9.97 5.89
C SER A 62 5.31 10.77 5.06
N ALA A 63 6.21 10.11 4.33
CA ALA A 63 7.12 10.78 3.41
C ALA A 63 6.33 11.61 2.37
N THR A 64 5.25 11.06 1.82
CA THR A 64 4.45 11.80 0.84
C THR A 64 3.76 13.02 1.43
N ILE A 65 3.32 12.97 2.69
CA ILE A 65 2.67 14.12 3.37
C ILE A 65 3.69 15.17 3.83
N LEU A 66 4.92 14.77 4.17
CA LEU A 66 5.95 15.68 4.67
C LEU A 66 6.69 16.44 3.55
N TYR A 67 6.84 15.80 2.38
CA TYR A 67 7.65 16.34 1.27
C TYR A 67 6.81 16.97 0.15
N TYR A 68 5.49 17.10 0.33
CA TYR A 68 4.55 17.72 -0.61
C TYR A 68 3.59 18.65 0.13
#